data_AF-K7YK50-F1
#
_entry.id   AF-K7YK50-F1
#
_cell.length_a   1.000
_cell.length_b   1.000
_cell.length_c   1.000
_cell.angle_alpha   90.00
_cell.angle_beta   90.00
_cell.angle_gamma   90.00
#
_symmetry.space_group_name_H-M   'P 1'
#
loop_
_entity.id
_entity.type
_entity.pdbx_description
1 polymer ?
#
loop_
_entity_poly.entity_id
_entity_poly.type
_entity_poly.pdbx_seq_one_letter_code
_entity_poly.pdbx_strand_id
1 'polypeptide(L)'
;WLITVPILMVEFYTILKAVTNVSSSVFWKLLIASTIMLVFGYMGESGMMNVMTAFVIGMAAWLYMIYEIFAGEAGQASANSGNGPAQAAFNALRLIVTV
;
A
#
# COMPACT_ATOMS: atom_id res chain seq x y z
N TRP A 1 -8.98 -0.10 11.31
CA TRP A 1 -7.91 -0.30 10.31
C TRP A 1 -8.49 -0.66 8.95
N LEU A 2 -9.55 -1.48 8.90
CA LEU A 2 -10.23 -1.88 7.64
C LEU A 2 -10.71 -0.72 6.76
N ILE A 3 -11.03 0.44 7.35
CA ILE A 3 -11.48 1.62 6.60
C ILE A 3 -10.33 2.60 6.38
N THR A 4 -9.53 2.85 7.41
CA THR A 4 -8.48 3.89 7.41
C THR A 4 -7.29 3.55 6.50
N VAL A 5 -6.90 2.27 6.40
CA VAL A 5 -5.76 1.87 5.55
C VAL A 5 -6.12 1.87 4.06
N PRO A 6 -7.27 1.32 3.62
CA PRO A 6 -7.64 1.43 2.20
C PRO A 6 -7.88 2.87 1.76
N ILE A 7 -8.44 3.73 2.62
CA ILE A 7 -8.68 5.13 2.27
C ILE A 7 -7.36 5.91 2.10
N LEU A 8 -6.34 5.60 2.92
CA LEU A 8 -4.99 6.14 2.75
C LEU A 8 -4.39 5.76 1.38
N MET A 9 -4.61 4.51 0.94
CA MET A 9 -4.13 4.04 -0.37
C MET A 9 -4.87 4.71 -1.54
N VAL A 10 -6.18 4.98 -1.39
CA VAL A 10 -6.97 5.73 -2.38
C VAL A 10 -6.49 7.17 -2.48
N GLU A 11 -6.23 7.83 -1.35
CA GLU A 11 -5.71 9.19 -1.30
C GLU A 11 -4.34 9.28 -2.00
N PHE A 12 -3.45 8.33 -1.71
CA PHE A 12 -2.15 8.18 -2.36
C PHE A 12 -2.25 8.04 -3.89
N TYR A 13 -3.11 7.14 -4.37
CA TYR A 13 -3.32 6.94 -5.80
C TYR A 13 -3.84 8.21 -6.47
N THR A 14 -4.73 8.94 -5.81
CA THR A 14 -5.33 10.17 -6.33
C THR A 14 -4.30 11.29 -6.45
N ILE A 15 -3.44 11.46 -5.44
CA ILE A 15 -2.33 12.43 -5.46
C ILE A 15 -1.36 12.10 -6.60
N LEU A 16 -0.97 10.83 -6.74
CA LEU A 16 -0.07 10.43 -7.82
C LEU A 16 -0.69 10.60 -9.21
N LYS A 17 -1.95 10.20 -9.39
CA LYS A 17 -2.66 10.36 -10.66
C LYS A 17 -2.80 11.82 -11.07
N ALA A 18 -2.85 12.75 -10.12
CA ALA A 18 -2.91 14.19 -10.40
C ALA A 18 -1.58 14.74 -10.96
N VAL A 19 -0.44 14.09 -10.69
CA VAL A 19 0.88 14.59 -11.08
C VAL A 19 1.64 13.72 -12.09
N THR A 20 1.21 12.47 -12.25
CA THR A 20 1.84 11.51 -13.16
C THR A 20 0.79 10.53 -13.67
N ASN A 21 0.99 9.99 -14.87
CA ASN A 21 0.06 9.04 -15.46
C ASN A 21 0.30 7.64 -14.87
N VAL A 22 -0.39 7.32 -13.77
CA VAL A 22 -0.27 6.01 -13.11
C VAL A 22 -1.36 5.05 -13.56
N SER A 23 -0.96 3.81 -13.84
CA SER A 23 -1.88 2.72 -14.14
C SER A 23 -2.87 2.51 -13.00
N SER A 24 -4.15 2.31 -13.34
CA SER A 24 -5.18 1.90 -12.38
C SER A 24 -4.88 0.52 -11.76
N SER A 25 -3.97 -0.26 -12.35
CA SER A 25 -3.52 -1.53 -11.78
C SER A 25 -2.83 -1.35 -10.43
N VAL A 26 -2.08 -0.26 -10.22
CA VAL A 26 -1.38 0.01 -8.95
C VAL A 26 -2.37 0.18 -7.82
N PHE A 27 -3.46 0.91 -8.06
CA PHE A 27 -4.53 1.11 -7.09
C PHE A 27 -5.10 -0.23 -6.61
N TRP A 28 -5.46 -1.12 -7.55
CA TRP A 28 -6.05 -2.42 -7.21
C TRP A 28 -5.07 -3.34 -6.50
N LYS A 29 -3.78 -3.33 -6.88
CA LYS A 29 -2.75 -4.11 -6.18
C LYS A 29 -2.61 -3.68 -4.71
N LEU A 30 -2.55 -2.37 -4.46
CA LEU A 30 -2.43 -1.83 -3.09
C LEU A 30 -3.70 -2.05 -2.27
N LEU A 31 -4.88 -1.91 -2.89
CA LEU A 31 -6.17 -2.12 -2.22
C LEU A 31 -6.38 -3.60 -1.85
N ILE A 32 -6.07 -4.52 -2.76
CA ILE A 32 -6.19 -5.96 -2.49
C ILE A 32 -5.17 -6.39 -1.44
N ALA A 33 -3.91 -5.95 -1.55
CA ALA A 33 -2.87 -6.33 -0.60
C ALA A 33 -3.17 -5.82 0.82
N SER A 34 -3.65 -4.57 0.97
CA SER A 34 -4.07 -4.04 2.27
C SER A 34 -5.30 -4.76 2.84
N THR A 35 -6.25 -5.14 1.98
CA THR A 35 -7.42 -5.94 2.40
C THR A 35 -6.98 -7.30 2.91
N ILE A 36 -6.11 -8.01 2.19
CA ILE A 36 -5.55 -9.30 2.61
C ILE A 36 -4.84 -9.15 3.95
N MET A 37 -3.93 -8.17 4.08
CA MET A 37 -3.22 -7.92 5.33
C MET A 37 -4.16 -7.82 6.54
N LEU A 38 -5.24 -7.05 6.41
CA LEU A 38 -6.16 -6.80 7.51
C LEU A 38 -7.13 -7.96 7.78
N VAL A 39 -7.61 -8.64 6.73
CA VAL A 39 -8.49 -9.80 6.89
C VAL A 39 -7.75 -10.94 7.59
N PHE A 40 -6.51 -11.21 7.17
CA PHE A 40 -5.70 -12.25 7.81
C PHE A 40 -5.24 -11.85 9.22
N GLY A 41 -4.89 -10.58 9.45
CA GLY A 41 -4.63 -10.07 10.80
C GLY A 41 -5.84 -10.28 11.73
N TYR A 42 -7.04 -9.91 11.28
CA TYR A 42 -8.27 -10.13 12.03
C TYR A 42 -8.60 -11.61 12.25
N MET A 43 -8.38 -12.48 11.26
CA MET A 43 -8.57 -13.93 11.40
C MET A 43 -7.60 -14.56 12.41
N GLY A 44 -6.37 -14.04 12.50
CA GLY A 44 -5.41 -14.44 13.53
C GLY A 44 -5.85 -14.00 14.94
N GLU A 45 -6.29 -12.75 15.08
CA GLU A 45 -6.72 -12.19 16.37
C GLU A 45 -8.05 -12.79 16.88
N SER A 46 -8.97 -13.12 15.98
CA SER A 46 -10.26 -13.75 16.32
C SER A 46 -10.18 -15.25 16.60
N GLY A 47 -8.98 -15.85 16.48
CA GLY A 47 -8.78 -17.29 16.68
C GLY A 47 -9.39 -18.18 15.59
N MET A 48 -9.84 -17.59 14.47
CA MET A 48 -10.39 -18.33 13.32
C MET A 48 -9.29 -19.08 12.54
N MET A 49 -8.04 -18.63 12.65
CA MET A 49 -6.87 -19.25 12.03
C MET A 49 -5.70 -19.31 13.01
N ASN A 50 -4.73 -20.21 12.77
CA ASN A 50 -3.50 -20.24 13.55
C ASN A 50 -2.80 -18.87 13.46
N VAL A 51 -2.54 -18.27 14.63
CA VAL A 51 -1.98 -16.91 14.78
C VAL A 51 -0.69 -16.76 13.98
N MET A 52 0.20 -17.75 13.99
CA MET A 52 1.47 -17.68 13.26
C MET A 52 1.27 -17.70 11.75
N THR A 53 0.34 -18.51 11.26
CA THR A 53 0.04 -18.57 9.82
C THR A 53 -0.63 -17.27 9.34
N ALA A 54 -1.60 -16.77 10.09
CA ALA A 54 -2.25 -15.49 9.83
C ALA A 54 -1.25 -14.32 9.84
N PHE A 55 -0.31 -14.32 10.80
CA PHE A 55 0.75 -13.33 10.89
C PHE A 55 1.70 -13.37 9.68
N VAL A 56 2.15 -14.55 9.26
CA VAL A 56 3.03 -14.70 8.08
C VAL A 56 2.34 -14.21 6.80
N ILE A 57 1.06 -14.52 6.61
CA ILE A 57 0.30 -14.06 5.44
C ILE A 57 0.12 -12.53 5.48
N GLY A 58 -0.21 -11.96 6.65
CA GLY A 58 -0.33 -10.51 6.82
C GLY A 58 0.99 -9.79 6.53
N MET A 59 2.10 -10.31 7.06
CA MET A 59 3.45 -9.78 6.81
C MET A 59 3.86 -9.88 5.35
N ALA A 60 3.54 -10.99 4.66
CA ALA A 60 3.82 -11.15 3.25
C ALA A 60 3.05 -10.12 2.38
N ALA A 61 1.77 -9.88 2.70
CA ALA A 61 0.97 -8.88 2.03
C ALA A 61 1.50 -7.45 2.26
N TRP A 62 1.96 -7.15 3.48
CA TRP A 62 2.60 -5.88 3.81
C TRP A 62 3.92 -5.67 3.06
N LEU A 63 4.80 -6.67 3.03
CA LEU A 63 6.06 -6.61 2.28
C LEU A 63 5.81 -6.46 0.78
N TYR A 64 4.78 -7.11 0.23
CA TYR A 64 4.37 -6.92 -1.16
C TYR A 64 3.93 -5.48 -1.44
N MET A 65 3.16 -4.85 -0.52
CA MET A 65 2.81 -3.43 -0.66
C MET A 65 4.04 -2.53 -0.67
N ILE A 66 4.99 -2.76 0.25
CA ILE A 66 6.25 -2.00 0.30
C ILE A 66 7.00 -2.16 -1.03
N TYR A 67 7.11 -3.38 -1.53
CA TYR A 67 7.77 -3.65 -2.82
C TYR A 67 7.12 -2.88 -3.98
N GLU A 68 5.79 -2.92 -4.10
CA GLU A 68 5.06 -2.24 -5.18
C GLU A 68 5.21 -0.71 -5.08
N ILE A 69 5.27 -0.16 -3.86
CA ILE A 69 5.46 1.28 -3.62
C ILE A 69 6.90 1.73 -3.89
N PHE A 70 7.90 0.94 -3.50
CA PHE A 70 9.31 1.31 -3.61
C PHE A 70 9.92 1.03 -4.98
N ALA A 71 9.73 -0.19 -5.49
CA ALA A 71 10.37 -0.69 -6.71
C ALA A 71 9.39 -0.90 -7.88
N GLY A 72 8.08 -0.94 -7.59
CA GLY A 72 7.04 -1.12 -8.59
C GLY A 72 6.70 0.15 -9.40
N GLU A 73 5.61 0.06 -10.16
CA GLU A 73 5.13 1.12 -11.06
C GLU A 73 4.93 2.47 -10.33
N ALA A 74 4.49 2.45 -9.08
CA ALA A 74 4.29 3.66 -8.27
C ALA A 74 5.60 4.43 -8.03
N GLY A 75 6.68 3.71 -7.70
CA GLY A 75 7.99 4.29 -7.44
C GLY A 75 8.61 4.91 -8.68
N GLN A 76 8.48 4.23 -9.82
CA GLN A 76 8.96 4.72 -11.11
C GLN A 76 8.12 5.91 -11.60
N ALA A 77 6.79 5.86 -11.45
CA ALA A 77 5.90 6.94 -11.86
C ALA A 77 6.14 8.23 -11.05
N SER A 78 6.48 8.12 -9.77
CA SER A 78 6.87 9.25 -8.92
C SER A 78 8.23 9.83 -9.33
N ALA A 79 9.24 8.96 -9.55
CA ALA A 79 10.57 9.38 -10.01
C ALA A 79 10.53 10.10 -11.37
N ASN A 80 9.67 9.65 -12.28
CA ASN A 80 9.53 10.20 -13.63
C ASN A 80 8.56 11.40 -13.73
N SER A 81 7.85 11.75 -12.65
CA SER A 81 6.82 12.81 -12.66
C SER A 81 7.39 14.23 -12.82
N GLY A 82 8.65 14.46 -12.41
CA GLY A 82 9.26 15.80 -12.39
C GLY A 82 8.61 16.81 -11.43
N ASN A 83 7.62 16.40 -10.63
CA ASN A 83 6.82 17.27 -9.77
C ASN A 83 7.28 17.15 -8.31
N GLY A 84 8.18 18.06 -7.89
CA GLY A 84 8.82 18.05 -6.56
C GLY A 84 7.86 17.94 -5.37
N PRO A 85 6.76 18.73 -5.30
CA PRO A 85 5.76 18.61 -4.24
C PRO A 85 5.11 17.22 -4.12
N ALA A 86 4.79 16.57 -5.24
CA ALA A 86 4.17 15.25 -5.20
C ALA A 86 5.18 14.13 -4.92
N GLN A 87 6.44 14.27 -5.32
CA GLN A 87 7.51 13.40 -4.85
C GLN A 87 7.70 13.51 -3.34
N ALA A 88 7.63 14.71 -2.77
CA ALA A 88 7.74 14.91 -1.33
C ALA A 88 6.58 14.26 -0.57
N ALA A 89 5.34 14.47 -1.02
CA ALA A 89 4.15 13.80 -0.46
C ALA A 89 4.25 12.27 -0.55
N PHE A 90 4.70 11.76 -1.69
CA PHE A 90 4.91 10.33 -1.91
C PHE A 90 5.98 9.72 -1.00
N ASN A 91 7.09 10.43 -0.78
CA ASN A 91 8.15 9.99 0.13
C ASN A 91 7.74 10.05 1.60
N ALA A 92 6.96 11.06 2.00
CA ALA A 92 6.38 11.12 3.34
C ALA A 92 5.41 9.95 3.59
N LEU A 93 4.58 9.62 2.60
CA LEU A 93 3.64 8.49 2.69
C LEU A 93 4.35 7.13 2.66
N ARG A 94 5.44 7.00 1.90
CA ARG A 94 6.34 5.82 1.97
C ARG A 94 6.80 5.54 3.40
N LEU A 95 7.23 6.59 4.11
CA LEU A 95 7.68 6.47 5.49
C LEU A 95 6.57 6.01 6.43
N ILE A 96 5.34 6.51 6.24
CA ILE A 96 4.17 6.13 7.05
C ILE A 96 3.76 4.67 6.82
N VAL A 97 3.94 4.13 5.62
CA VAL A 97 3.61 2.71 5.34
C VAL A 97 4.68 1.75 5.85
N THR A 98 5.91 2.22 6.03
CA THR A 98 7.04 1.43 6.58
C THR A 98 7.13 1.41 8.10
N VAL A 99 6.53 2.37 8.81
CA VAL A 99 6.58 2.53 10.27
C VAL A 99 5.24 2.18 10.88
#